data_AF-A0A354FSS5-F1
#
_entry.id   AF-A0A354FSS5-F1
#
_cell.length_a   1.000
_cell.length_b   1.000
_cell.length_c   1.000
_cell.angle_alpha   90.00
_cell.angle_beta   90.00
_cell.angle_gamma   90.00
#
_symmetry.space_group_name_H-M   'P 1'
#
loop_
_entity.id
_entity.type
_entity.pdbx_description
1 polymer ?
#
loop_
_entity_poly.entity_id
_entity_poly.type
_entity_poly.pdbx_seq_one_letter_code
_entity_poly.pdbx_strand_id
1 'polypeptide(L)'
;SYFKIDFPNGDIAPNRGKAEDLIVRAYRSLEIDLQVEVHADLRENFYAYPQIFGSKAPDTNIDHRRVQNLQRFFTRKGQVLGVTQDSEDYSFGDIVIWQLLDGNKHIGMVVPGPGVKKTEKWVVHNIGDGPRWENKLFDYSIKGHYRYGD
;
A
#
# COMPACT_ATOMS: atom_id res chain seq x y z
N SER A 1 10.20 9.74 9.51
CA SER A 1 10.51 9.71 10.95
C SER A 1 9.90 8.45 11.56
N TYR A 2 10.63 7.82 12.47
CA TYR A 2 10.17 6.63 13.20
C TYR A 2 9.36 7.08 14.42
N PHE A 3 8.14 6.58 14.57
CA PHE A 3 7.27 6.84 15.72
C PHE A 3 6.89 5.51 16.32
N LYS A 4 6.96 5.39 17.65
CA LYS A 4 6.46 4.19 18.33
C LYS A 4 4.92 4.21 18.28
N ILE A 5 4.32 3.12 17.84
CA ILE A 5 2.88 2.89 17.79
C ILE A 5 2.56 1.57 18.50
N ASP A 6 1.31 1.40 18.90
CA ASP A 6 0.85 0.17 19.54
C ASP A 6 0.81 -1.01 18.56
N PHE A 7 0.65 -2.21 19.09
CA PHE A 7 0.46 -3.43 18.32
C PHE A 7 -0.43 -4.40 19.11
N PRO A 8 -1.51 -4.94 18.53
CA PRO A 8 -2.05 -4.66 17.19
C PRO A 8 -2.79 -3.30 17.12
N ASN A 9 -3.31 -2.93 15.94
CA ASN A 9 -4.11 -1.73 15.70
C ASN A 9 -3.42 -0.39 16.02
N GLY A 10 -2.09 -0.36 16.05
CA GLY A 10 -1.34 0.88 16.10
C GLY A 10 -1.62 1.75 14.89
N ASP A 11 -1.62 3.06 15.12
CA ASP A 11 -1.65 4.06 14.07
C ASP A 11 -0.83 5.27 14.51
N ILE A 12 -0.31 5.99 13.53
CA ILE A 12 0.25 7.31 13.74
C ILE A 12 -0.87 8.35 13.81
N ALA A 13 -0.57 9.54 14.32
CA ALA A 13 -1.54 10.63 14.36
C ALA A 13 -2.16 10.91 12.97
N PRO A 14 -3.46 11.24 12.85
CA PRO A 14 -4.13 11.40 11.54
C PRO A 14 -3.49 12.43 10.60
N ASN A 15 -2.94 13.51 11.17
CA ASN A 15 -2.21 14.56 10.44
C ASN A 15 -0.75 14.18 10.12
N ARG A 16 -0.36 12.94 10.41
CA ARG A 16 0.94 12.36 10.10
C ARG A 16 0.68 11.11 9.28
N GLY A 17 1.50 10.91 8.26
CA GLY A 17 1.49 9.66 7.50
C GLY A 17 1.85 9.81 6.06
N LYS A 18 2.18 8.66 5.47
CA LYS A 18 2.54 8.50 4.08
C LYS A 18 1.57 7.56 3.39
N ALA A 19 1.98 7.09 2.21
CA ALA A 19 1.22 6.21 1.35
C ALA A 19 0.84 4.90 2.03
N GLU A 20 1.76 4.28 2.75
CA GLU A 20 1.55 3.01 3.44
C GLU A 20 0.51 3.12 4.55
N ASP A 21 0.58 4.21 5.33
CA ASP A 21 -0.34 4.48 6.43
C ASP A 21 -1.79 4.64 5.92
N LEU A 22 -1.95 5.24 4.74
CA LEU A 22 -3.24 5.34 4.06
C LEU A 22 -3.79 3.96 3.69
N ILE A 23 -2.95 3.08 3.13
CA ILE A 23 -3.36 1.71 2.77
C ILE A 23 -3.74 0.92 4.02
N VAL A 24 -2.95 1.01 5.08
CA VAL A 24 -3.21 0.34 6.37
C VAL A 24 -4.56 0.78 6.93
N ARG A 25 -4.86 2.09 6.91
CA ARG A 25 -6.16 2.62 7.35
C ARG A 25 -7.31 2.18 6.44
N ALA A 26 -7.10 2.10 5.13
CA ALA A 26 -8.11 1.63 4.19
C ALA A 26 -8.50 0.17 4.47
N TYR A 27 -7.52 -0.73 4.62
CA TYR A 27 -7.79 -2.12 4.99
C TYR A 27 -8.42 -2.28 6.37
N ARG A 28 -8.07 -1.40 7.33
CA ARG A 28 -8.70 -1.42 8.65
C ARG A 28 -10.20 -1.11 8.61
N SER A 29 -10.66 -0.30 7.65
CA SER A 29 -12.11 -0.11 7.42
C SER A 29 -12.83 -1.36 6.90
N LEU A 30 -12.07 -2.35 6.43
CA LEU A 30 -12.54 -3.68 6.03
C LEU A 30 -12.22 -4.73 7.09
N GLU A 31 -11.94 -4.31 8.33
CA GLU A 31 -11.59 -5.19 9.46
C GLU A 31 -10.31 -6.01 9.25
N ILE A 32 -9.45 -5.61 8.30
CA ILE A 32 -8.15 -6.23 8.04
C ILE A 32 -7.04 -5.35 8.62
N ASP A 33 -6.32 -5.85 9.63
CA ASP A 33 -5.17 -5.14 10.20
C ASP A 33 -3.86 -5.55 9.51
N LEU A 34 -3.48 -4.80 8.48
CA LEU A 34 -2.21 -5.04 7.77
C LEU A 34 -0.98 -4.97 8.68
N GLN A 35 -1.04 -4.30 9.83
CA GLN A 35 0.05 -4.34 10.81
C GLN A 35 0.31 -5.77 11.30
N VAL A 36 -0.75 -6.52 11.60
CA VAL A 36 -0.68 -7.91 12.07
C VAL A 36 -0.34 -8.85 10.91
N GLU A 37 -1.07 -8.75 9.81
CA GLU A 37 -0.93 -9.65 8.66
C GLU A 37 0.48 -9.62 8.06
N VAL A 38 1.01 -8.41 7.84
CA VAL A 38 2.37 -8.24 7.29
C VAL A 38 3.40 -8.74 8.29
N HIS A 39 3.26 -8.44 9.57
CA HIS A 39 4.23 -8.87 10.58
C HIS A 39 4.25 -10.39 10.76
N ALA A 40 3.08 -11.04 10.74
CA ALA A 40 2.97 -12.49 10.84
C ALA A 40 3.70 -13.20 9.68
N ASP A 41 3.44 -12.80 8.43
CA ASP A 41 4.12 -13.40 7.28
C ASP A 41 5.63 -13.07 7.28
N LEU A 42 6.01 -11.84 7.64
CA LEU A 42 7.40 -11.41 7.69
C LEU A 42 8.18 -12.13 8.78
N ARG A 43 7.58 -12.42 9.94
CA ARG A 43 8.19 -13.22 11.02
C ARG A 43 8.58 -14.62 10.57
N GLU A 44 7.72 -15.27 9.81
CA GLU A 44 7.96 -16.63 9.31
C GLU A 44 8.90 -16.64 8.08
N ASN A 45 8.96 -15.53 7.35
CA ASN A 45 9.61 -15.47 6.04
C ASN A 45 10.60 -14.30 5.92
N PHE A 46 11.30 -13.95 6.99
CA PHE A 46 12.11 -12.73 7.10
C PHE A 46 13.03 -12.49 5.90
N TYR A 47 13.78 -13.52 5.47
CA TYR A 47 14.71 -13.42 4.34
C TYR A 47 14.04 -13.40 2.97
N ALA A 48 12.75 -13.72 2.88
CA ALA A 48 11.98 -13.53 1.66
C ALA A 48 11.58 -12.06 1.47
N TYR A 49 11.67 -11.20 2.49
CA TYR A 49 11.38 -9.77 2.41
C TYR A 49 12.62 -8.95 2.02
N PRO A 50 12.45 -7.71 1.51
CA PRO A 50 13.57 -6.85 1.14
C PRO A 50 14.51 -6.58 2.33
N GLN A 51 15.78 -6.95 2.17
CA GLN A 51 16.83 -6.75 3.20
C GLN A 51 17.51 -5.36 3.12
N ILE A 52 16.93 -4.44 2.35
CA ILE A 52 17.48 -3.11 2.05
C ILE A 52 17.44 -2.13 3.23
N PHE A 53 16.79 -2.51 4.34
CA PHE A 53 16.59 -1.63 5.50
C PHE A 53 17.60 -1.85 6.63
N GLY A 54 18.52 -2.81 6.49
CA GLY A 54 19.48 -3.16 7.54
C GLY A 54 18.85 -3.77 8.81
N SER A 55 17.56 -4.11 8.75
CA SER A 55 16.85 -4.82 9.82
C SER A 55 17.47 -6.21 10.02
N LYS A 56 17.59 -6.65 11.29
CA LYS A 56 18.07 -8.01 11.64
C LYS A 56 16.94 -8.96 12.02
N ALA A 57 15.75 -8.42 12.22
CA ALA A 57 14.54 -9.13 12.62
C ALA A 57 13.31 -8.31 12.20
N PRO A 58 12.12 -8.93 12.17
CA PRO A 58 10.83 -8.23 12.03
C PRO A 58 10.64 -7.15 13.10
N ASP A 59 9.86 -6.12 12.79
CA ASP A 59 9.53 -5.01 13.68
C ASP A 59 8.07 -4.57 13.50
N THR A 60 7.23 -4.93 14.48
CA THR A 60 5.80 -4.62 14.52
C THR A 60 5.47 -3.14 14.32
N ASN A 61 6.42 -2.25 14.61
CA ASN A 61 6.25 -0.81 14.53
C ASN A 61 6.34 -0.26 13.10
N ILE A 62 7.06 -0.94 12.20
CA ILE A 62 7.44 -0.38 10.89
C ILE A 62 7.24 -1.35 9.71
N ASP A 63 7.06 -2.65 9.95
CA ASP A 63 7.00 -3.65 8.89
C ASP A 63 5.95 -3.33 7.81
N HIS A 64 4.74 -2.96 8.23
CA HIS A 64 3.60 -2.59 7.38
C HIS A 64 3.71 -1.18 6.79
N ARG A 65 4.66 -0.37 7.26
CA ARG A 65 4.84 1.04 6.88
C ARG A 65 5.99 1.25 5.90
N ARG A 66 6.33 0.20 5.16
CA ARG A 66 7.37 0.19 4.11
C ARG A 66 6.75 -0.29 2.81
N VAL A 67 6.68 0.56 1.78
CA VAL A 67 6.09 0.18 0.47
C VAL A 67 6.65 -1.15 -0.04
N GLN A 68 7.96 -1.38 0.08
CA GLN A 68 8.60 -2.60 -0.44
C GLN A 68 8.18 -3.85 0.34
N ASN A 69 7.91 -3.72 1.65
CA ASN A 69 7.36 -4.83 2.44
C ASN A 69 5.91 -5.11 2.05
N LEU A 70 5.08 -4.06 1.92
CA LEU A 70 3.69 -4.21 1.45
C LEU A 70 3.62 -4.87 0.07
N GLN A 71 4.45 -4.41 -0.88
CA GLN A 71 4.55 -5.03 -2.20
C GLN A 71 4.89 -6.51 -2.10
N ARG A 72 5.87 -6.88 -1.27
CA ARG A 72 6.27 -8.28 -1.10
C ARG A 72 5.17 -9.10 -0.44
N PHE A 73 4.50 -8.54 0.57
CA PHE A 73 3.36 -9.17 1.23
C PHE A 73 2.23 -9.44 0.24
N PHE A 74 1.79 -8.45 -0.54
CA PHE A 74 0.73 -8.64 -1.54
C PHE A 74 1.12 -9.62 -2.65
N THR A 75 2.41 -9.69 -3.02
CA THR A 75 2.90 -10.73 -3.95
C THR A 75 2.77 -12.14 -3.37
N ARG A 76 2.90 -12.30 -2.05
CA ARG A 76 2.92 -13.60 -1.37
C ARG A 76 1.54 -14.05 -0.89
N LYS A 77 0.69 -13.11 -0.49
CA LYS A 77 -0.59 -13.36 0.20
C LYS A 77 -1.81 -12.85 -0.57
N GLY A 78 -1.63 -12.00 -1.57
CA GLY A 78 -2.70 -11.50 -2.43
C GLY A 78 -2.67 -12.13 -3.82
N GLN A 79 -3.61 -11.71 -4.65
CA GLN A 79 -3.63 -11.99 -6.07
C GLN A 79 -2.75 -10.97 -6.81
N VAL A 80 -1.78 -11.45 -7.59
CA VAL A 80 -1.01 -10.61 -8.51
C VAL A 80 -1.77 -10.46 -9.81
N LEU A 81 -2.05 -9.22 -10.19
CA LEU A 81 -2.80 -8.87 -11.40
C LEU A 81 -1.86 -8.31 -12.49
N GLY A 82 -2.34 -8.31 -13.73
CA GLY A 82 -1.59 -7.77 -14.86
C GLY A 82 -1.36 -6.27 -14.72
N VAL A 83 -0.14 -5.82 -15.06
CA VAL A 83 0.16 -4.39 -15.22
C VAL A 83 -0.04 -4.01 -16.67
N THR A 84 -1.09 -3.26 -16.96
CA THR A 84 -1.47 -2.85 -18.31
C THR A 84 -1.68 -1.33 -18.38
N GLN A 85 -2.04 -0.83 -19.56
CA GLN A 85 -2.45 0.57 -19.78
C GLN A 85 -3.95 0.69 -20.05
N ASP A 86 -4.71 -0.39 -19.87
CA ASP A 86 -6.16 -0.37 -19.96
C ASP A 86 -6.74 -0.18 -18.56
N SER A 87 -7.56 0.85 -18.35
CA SER A 87 -8.19 1.09 -17.05
C SER A 87 -9.17 -0.02 -16.65
N GLU A 88 -9.76 -0.74 -17.61
CA GLU A 88 -10.75 -1.78 -17.31
C GLU A 88 -10.12 -3.00 -16.61
N ASP A 89 -8.81 -3.19 -16.74
CA ASP A 89 -8.08 -4.24 -16.02
C ASP A 89 -7.97 -3.95 -14.51
N TYR A 90 -8.28 -2.73 -14.06
CA TYR A 90 -8.15 -2.28 -12.67
C TYR A 90 -9.53 -2.14 -12.02
N SER A 91 -9.79 -2.84 -10.94
CA SER A 91 -11.04 -2.75 -10.16
C SER A 91 -10.88 -1.86 -8.93
N PHE A 92 -12.01 -1.36 -8.42
CA PHE A 92 -11.99 -0.60 -7.17
C PHE A 92 -11.55 -1.50 -6.00
N GLY A 93 -10.69 -0.96 -5.14
CA GLY A 93 -10.03 -1.71 -4.07
C GLY A 93 -8.67 -2.31 -4.47
N ASP A 94 -8.34 -2.38 -5.77
CA ASP A 94 -7.04 -2.88 -6.20
C ASP A 94 -5.90 -1.98 -5.71
N ILE A 95 -4.79 -2.61 -5.36
CA ILE A 95 -3.58 -1.95 -4.87
C ILE A 95 -2.60 -1.79 -6.01
N VAL A 96 -2.07 -0.59 -6.16
CA VAL A 96 -1.10 -0.25 -7.20
C VAL A 96 0.18 0.25 -6.56
N ILE A 97 1.30 -0.29 -7.02
CA ILE A 97 2.65 0.16 -6.66
C ILE A 97 3.22 0.90 -7.86
N TRP A 98 3.67 2.13 -7.65
CA TRP A 98 4.38 2.91 -8.66
C TRP A 98 5.87 3.02 -8.33
N GLN A 99 6.65 3.31 -9.37
CA GLN A 99 7.95 3.95 -9.23
C GLN A 99 7.83 5.42 -9.63
N LEU A 100 8.18 6.31 -8.69
CA LEU A 100 8.21 7.75 -8.91
C LEU A 100 9.48 8.15 -9.69
N LEU A 101 9.52 9.41 -10.16
CA LEU A 101 10.62 9.95 -10.96
C LEU A 101 11.97 9.96 -10.22
N ASP A 102 11.94 10.05 -8.89
CA ASP A 102 13.14 9.98 -8.03
C ASP A 102 13.60 8.53 -7.77
N GLY A 103 12.92 7.54 -8.37
CA GLY A 103 13.20 6.12 -8.23
C GLY A 103 12.53 5.46 -7.02
N ASN A 104 11.93 6.22 -6.10
CA ASN A 104 11.28 5.68 -4.92
C ASN A 104 9.98 4.94 -5.30
N LYS A 105 9.65 3.91 -4.50
CA LYS A 105 8.37 3.23 -4.63
C LYS A 105 7.27 4.01 -3.92
N HIS A 106 6.10 4.02 -4.52
CA HIS A 106 4.90 4.64 -3.98
C HIS A 106 3.73 3.65 -4.07
N ILE A 107 2.71 3.82 -3.24
CA ILE A 107 1.56 2.91 -3.16
C ILE A 107 0.25 3.68 -3.09
N GLY A 108 -0.80 3.11 -3.64
CA GLY A 108 -2.15 3.65 -3.60
C GLY A 108 -3.19 2.57 -3.87
N MET A 109 -4.44 2.99 -3.83
CA MET A 109 -5.59 2.13 -4.07
C MET A 109 -6.45 2.72 -5.17
N VAL A 110 -6.98 1.87 -6.03
CA VAL A 110 -7.91 2.24 -7.11
C VAL A 110 -9.28 2.51 -6.50
N VAL A 111 -9.85 3.67 -6.81
CA VAL A 111 -11.12 4.17 -6.30
C VAL A 111 -11.94 4.79 -7.44
N PRO A 112 -13.28 4.91 -7.30
CA PRO A 112 -14.07 5.65 -8.28
C PRO A 112 -13.66 7.12 -8.31
N GLY A 113 -13.85 7.79 -9.46
CA GLY A 113 -13.76 9.24 -9.56
C GLY A 113 -14.94 9.97 -8.88
N PRO A 114 -14.84 11.29 -8.64
CA PRO A 114 -15.90 12.05 -7.98
C PRO A 114 -17.13 12.28 -8.87
N GLY A 115 -18.31 12.29 -8.25
CA GLY A 115 -19.56 12.71 -8.88
C GLY A 115 -19.89 11.95 -10.16
N VAL A 116 -19.93 12.66 -11.29
CA VAL A 116 -20.23 12.08 -12.61
C VAL A 116 -19.13 11.12 -13.11
N LYS A 117 -17.93 11.16 -12.53
CA LYS A 117 -16.77 10.33 -12.91
C LYS A 117 -16.67 9.02 -12.11
N LYS A 118 -17.74 8.61 -11.42
CA LYS A 118 -17.76 7.43 -10.55
C LYS A 118 -17.43 6.10 -11.24
N THR A 119 -17.44 6.05 -12.57
CA THR A 119 -17.05 4.88 -13.36
C THR A 119 -15.57 4.90 -13.75
N GLU A 120 -14.90 6.05 -13.69
CA GLU A 120 -13.47 6.19 -13.99
C GLU A 120 -12.61 5.61 -12.85
N LYS A 121 -11.46 5.03 -13.21
CA LYS A 121 -10.47 4.49 -12.26
C LYS A 121 -9.52 5.59 -11.80
N TRP A 122 -9.83 6.17 -10.65
CA TRP A 122 -8.98 7.13 -9.96
C TRP A 122 -8.16 6.40 -8.91
N VAL A 123 -7.24 7.12 -8.27
CA VAL A 123 -6.45 6.58 -7.18
C VAL A 123 -6.51 7.46 -5.96
N VAL A 124 -6.46 6.83 -4.80
CA VAL A 124 -6.22 7.50 -3.52
C VAL A 124 -4.84 7.11 -3.02
N HIS A 125 -4.04 8.11 -2.65
CA HIS A 125 -2.66 7.92 -2.19
C HIS A 125 -2.19 9.11 -1.35
N ASN A 126 -1.05 9.01 -0.66
CA ASN A 126 -0.51 10.10 0.14
C ASN A 126 1.00 10.24 -0.08
N ILE A 127 1.43 11.30 -0.77
CA ILE A 127 2.84 11.55 -1.09
C ILE A 127 3.54 12.49 -0.08
N GLY A 128 2.89 12.84 1.03
CA GLY A 128 3.48 13.63 2.12
C GLY A 128 2.66 14.86 2.53
N ASP A 129 1.78 15.36 1.66
CA ASP A 129 0.88 16.49 1.94
C ASP A 129 -0.55 16.05 2.27
N GLY A 130 -0.68 14.83 2.80
CA GLY A 130 -1.95 14.19 3.11
C GLY A 130 -2.55 13.38 1.95
N PRO A 131 -3.68 12.70 2.19
CA PRO A 131 -4.38 11.93 1.17
C PRO A 131 -4.81 12.79 -0.01
N ARG A 132 -4.55 12.30 -1.21
CA ARG A 132 -4.93 12.86 -2.50
C ARG A 132 -5.83 11.86 -3.21
N TRP A 133 -6.89 12.36 -3.84
CA TRP A 133 -7.81 11.61 -4.69
C TRP A 133 -7.72 12.20 -6.09
N GLU A 134 -7.02 11.50 -6.99
CA GLU A 134 -6.60 12.06 -8.27
C GLU A 134 -6.74 11.05 -9.41
N ASN A 135 -6.95 11.56 -10.62
CA ASN A 135 -6.91 10.76 -11.85
C ASN A 135 -5.47 10.59 -12.34
N LYS A 136 -4.68 9.80 -11.60
CA LYS A 136 -3.25 9.62 -11.85
C LYS A 136 -2.80 8.16 -11.85
N LEU A 137 -3.71 7.24 -12.17
CA LEU A 137 -3.41 5.80 -12.19
C LEU A 137 -2.21 5.48 -13.09
N PHE A 138 -2.11 6.16 -14.24
CA PHE A 138 -1.09 5.92 -15.26
C PHE A 138 -0.02 7.01 -15.38
N ASP A 139 -0.02 8.01 -14.50
CA ASP A 139 0.96 9.12 -14.54
C ASP A 139 2.38 8.68 -14.16
N TYR A 140 2.51 7.54 -13.46
CA TYR A 140 3.79 6.97 -13.04
C TYR A 140 3.90 5.52 -13.50
N SER A 141 5.14 5.02 -13.61
CA SER A 141 5.38 3.62 -14.00
C SER A 141 4.84 2.67 -12.93
N ILE A 142 3.80 1.90 -13.27
CA ILE A 142 3.25 0.85 -12.41
C ILE A 142 4.25 -0.31 -12.35
N LYS A 143 4.64 -0.69 -11.13
CA LYS A 143 5.56 -1.80 -10.81
C LYS A 143 4.88 -2.96 -10.11
N GLY A 144 3.59 -2.86 -9.84
CA GLY A 144 2.80 -3.93 -9.27
C GLY A 144 1.34 -3.57 -9.18
N HIS A 145 0.50 -4.56 -9.38
CA HIS A 145 -0.95 -4.47 -9.33
C HIS A 145 -1.45 -5.71 -8.59
N TYR A 146 -2.22 -5.51 -7.52
CA TYR A 146 -2.61 -6.58 -6.61
C TYR A 146 -4.05 -6.43 -6.14
N ARG A 147 -4.65 -7.56 -5.77
CA ARG A 147 -5.89 -7.62 -4.98
C ARG A 147 -5.65 -8.41 -3.71
N TYR A 148 -6.20 -7.94 -2.61
CA TYR A 148 -6.08 -8.61 -1.31
C TYR A 148 -7.31 -8.31 -0.46
N GLY A 149 -7.75 -9.30 0.32
CA GLY A 149 -9.07 -9.28 0.95
C GLY A 149 -10.17 -9.64 -0.05
N ASP A 150 -11.10 -10.49 0.39
CA ASP A 150 -12.32 -10.84 -0.34
C ASP A 150 -13.48 -9.93 0.06
#